data_AF-A0A1A7NTZ5-F1
#
_entry.id   AF-A0A1A7NTZ5-F1
#
_cell.length_a   1.000
_cell.length_b   1.000
_cell.length_c   1.000
_cell.angle_alpha   90.00
_cell.angle_beta   90.00
_cell.angle_gamma   90.00
#
_symmetry.space_group_name_H-M   'P 1'
#
loop_
_entity.id
_entity.type
_entity.pdbx_description
1 polymer ?
#
loop_
_entity_poly.entity_id
_entity_poly.type
_entity_poly.pdbx_seq_one_letter_code
_entity_poly.pdbx_strand_id
1 'polypeptide(L)'
;NAKEQNIISTNSGNITLDTETGDNLLNIKTTGINQTIASAAQKSIYARNGSSVTLLAHEGWNKIQIGNDQETSIIGKVSNVHGIDNQSGATVEMKAGKGNILSIYAPNAKHQTILSASGRSVDSDKKSIVLTATDNNANNVLILQTTATNQDSGNLAGIKAIKTATVLLSAAKGQNILLIGNEKETDLDGKVLGVYGINNGTDNPNKVNDELGGNVQIDADKGNIISIYAPNAKDRTVIKTWNGSTSLHTDLGNNELILQTTETNQQSGIHRAIDSFYGSLVSLKSENGKNKIQIGDAENFPNVNGMVSKVEGIFGYNATTSMEAGNGNEISIYAPNAKE
;
A
#
# COMPACT_ATOMS: atom_id res chain seq x y z
N ASN A 1 -15.05 -7.21 -23.60
CA ASN A 1 -13.61 -7.53 -23.46
C ASN A 1 -12.76 -6.29 -23.73
N ALA A 2 -12.67 -5.38 -22.76
CA ALA A 2 -11.78 -4.21 -22.87
C ALA A 2 -10.37 -4.58 -22.36
N LYS A 3 -9.32 -4.08 -23.02
CA LYS A 3 -7.94 -4.26 -22.55
C LYS A 3 -7.61 -3.36 -21.35
N GLU A 4 -8.34 -2.26 -21.18
CA GLU A 4 -8.17 -1.34 -20.07
C GLU A 4 -9.55 -0.82 -19.66
N GLN A 5 -9.80 -0.73 -18.35
CA GLN A 5 -11.03 -0.17 -17.79
C GLN A 5 -10.68 0.89 -16.77
N ASN A 6 -11.07 2.13 -17.08
CA ASN A 6 -10.85 3.28 -16.23
C ASN A 6 -12.16 4.00 -15.89
N ILE A 7 -12.38 4.19 -14.58
CA ILE A 7 -12.97 5.39 -13.95
C ILE A 7 -12.83 6.73 -14.64
N ILE A 8 -11.84 7.43 -14.11
CA ILE A 8 -11.35 8.71 -14.59
C ILE A 8 -10.04 8.40 -15.33
N SER A 9 -9.93 8.90 -16.57
CA SER A 9 -8.72 8.76 -17.37
C SER A 9 -8.38 10.10 -18.00
N THR A 10 -7.20 10.63 -17.71
CA THR A 10 -6.69 11.86 -18.33
C THR A 10 -5.25 11.70 -18.80
N ASN A 11 -5.04 12.08 -20.06
CA ASN A 11 -3.72 12.11 -20.71
C ASN A 11 -3.19 13.53 -20.89
N SER A 12 -4.06 14.53 -20.72
CA SER A 12 -3.77 15.96 -20.79
C SER A 12 -4.96 16.71 -20.19
N GLY A 13 -4.70 17.79 -19.46
CA GLY A 13 -5.73 18.61 -18.82
C GLY A 13 -6.11 18.15 -17.42
N ASN A 14 -7.12 18.83 -16.86
CA ASN A 14 -7.50 18.76 -15.46
C ASN A 14 -8.93 18.25 -15.32
N ILE A 15 -9.15 17.29 -14.44
CA ILE A 15 -10.48 16.80 -14.08
C ILE A 15 -10.71 17.13 -12.60
N THR A 16 -11.83 17.79 -12.30
CA THR A 16 -12.24 18.09 -10.93
C THR A 16 -13.65 17.55 -10.70
N LEU A 17 -13.81 16.78 -9.63
CA LEU A 17 -15.10 16.41 -9.07
C LEU A 17 -15.21 17.08 -7.71
N ASP A 18 -16.20 17.96 -7.58
CA ASP A 18 -16.37 18.82 -6.40
C ASP A 18 -17.79 18.68 -5.85
N THR A 19 -17.88 18.33 -4.57
CA THR A 19 -19.14 18.12 -3.85
C THR A 19 -19.07 18.80 -2.50
N GLU A 20 -20.03 19.71 -2.24
CA GLU A 20 -20.09 20.45 -0.98
C GLU A 20 -20.53 19.54 0.18
N THR A 21 -21.68 18.87 0.04
CA THR A 21 -22.30 18.11 1.15
C THR A 21 -22.32 16.59 0.92
N GLY A 22 -21.76 16.11 -0.20
CA GLY A 22 -21.91 14.75 -0.70
C GLY A 22 -20.62 13.93 -0.69
N ASP A 23 -20.76 12.65 -1.00
CA ASP A 23 -19.62 11.74 -1.22
C ASP A 23 -19.27 11.70 -2.71
N ASN A 24 -17.97 11.63 -3.02
CA ASN A 24 -17.52 11.15 -4.34
C ASN A 24 -17.38 9.62 -4.28
N LEU A 25 -18.15 8.89 -5.09
CA LEU A 25 -18.09 7.42 -5.17
C LEU A 25 -17.66 6.97 -6.57
N LEU A 26 -16.49 6.34 -6.66
CA LEU A 26 -15.98 5.69 -7.86
C LEU A 26 -15.97 4.17 -7.65
N ASN A 27 -16.81 3.43 -8.38
CA ASN A 27 -16.95 1.99 -8.21
C ASN A 27 -16.75 1.21 -9.53
N ILE A 28 -15.74 0.35 -9.59
CA ILE A 28 -15.53 -0.61 -10.68
C ILE A 28 -16.02 -1.98 -10.20
N LYS A 29 -17.10 -2.48 -10.80
CA LYS A 29 -17.56 -3.87 -10.57
C LYS A 29 -16.84 -4.84 -11.51
N THR A 30 -16.30 -5.93 -10.99
CA THR A 30 -15.41 -6.86 -11.69
C THR A 30 -16.06 -8.21 -12.01
N THR A 31 -17.18 -8.26 -12.74
CA THR A 31 -17.81 -9.57 -13.01
C THR A 31 -16.86 -10.53 -13.74
N GLY A 32 -16.68 -11.75 -13.21
CA GLY A 32 -15.73 -12.76 -13.69
C GLY A 32 -15.91 -13.25 -15.14
N ILE A 33 -16.89 -12.73 -15.89
CA ILE A 33 -17.14 -13.06 -17.31
C ILE A 33 -16.42 -12.08 -18.26
N ASN A 34 -15.99 -10.90 -17.80
CA ASN A 34 -15.53 -9.82 -18.67
C ASN A 34 -14.03 -9.82 -19.03
N GLN A 35 -13.24 -10.83 -18.62
CA GLN A 35 -11.78 -10.71 -18.55
C GLN A 35 -11.01 -11.99 -18.94
N THR A 36 -11.18 -12.46 -20.17
CA THR A 36 -10.38 -13.57 -20.74
C THR A 36 -9.03 -13.16 -21.31
N ILE A 37 -8.66 -11.88 -21.25
CA ILE A 37 -7.41 -11.36 -21.82
C ILE A 37 -6.37 -11.18 -20.70
N ALA A 38 -5.32 -12.00 -20.72
CA ALA A 38 -4.25 -12.01 -19.71
C ALA A 38 -3.49 -10.67 -19.54
N SER A 39 -3.70 -9.69 -20.43
CA SER A 39 -3.11 -8.35 -20.38
C SER A 39 -4.10 -7.24 -19.97
N ALA A 40 -5.31 -7.59 -19.54
CA ALA A 40 -6.27 -6.56 -19.10
C ALA A 40 -5.75 -5.81 -17.87
N ALA A 41 -6.03 -4.50 -17.79
CA ALA A 41 -5.74 -3.66 -16.63
C ALA A 41 -7.00 -2.91 -16.16
N GLN A 42 -7.12 -2.68 -14.85
CA GLN A 42 -8.23 -1.91 -14.27
C GLN A 42 -7.70 -0.82 -13.35
N LYS A 43 -8.21 0.40 -13.50
CA LYS A 43 -7.74 1.56 -12.73
C LYS A 43 -8.92 2.46 -12.38
N SER A 44 -9.14 2.80 -11.11
CA SER A 44 -10.21 3.77 -10.81
C SER A 44 -9.83 5.19 -11.20
N ILE A 45 -8.58 5.58 -11.02
CA ILE A 45 -8.06 6.85 -11.53
C ILE A 45 -6.77 6.56 -12.29
N TYR A 46 -6.73 6.97 -13.56
CA TYR A 46 -5.54 6.95 -14.39
C TYR A 46 -5.19 8.36 -14.84
N ALA A 47 -4.05 8.87 -14.39
CA ALA A 47 -3.56 10.20 -14.75
C ALA A 47 -2.13 10.12 -15.27
N ARG A 48 -1.85 10.76 -16.40
CA ARG A 48 -0.50 10.79 -16.98
C ARG A 48 -0.11 12.11 -17.66
N ASN A 49 1.18 12.26 -17.95
CA ASN A 49 1.73 13.34 -18.78
C ASN A 49 1.42 14.75 -18.24
N GLY A 50 1.64 14.97 -16.94
CA GLY A 50 1.40 16.27 -16.33
C GLY A 50 -0.07 16.67 -16.20
N SER A 51 -1.01 15.75 -16.45
CA SER A 51 -2.43 15.96 -16.15
C SER A 51 -2.71 16.04 -14.65
N SER A 52 -3.89 16.54 -14.28
CA SER A 52 -4.33 16.51 -12.89
C SER A 52 -5.74 15.97 -12.71
N VAL A 53 -5.95 15.28 -11.60
CA VAL A 53 -7.26 14.84 -11.13
C VAL A 53 -7.45 15.33 -9.69
N THR A 54 -8.56 15.99 -9.40
CA THR A 54 -8.91 16.46 -8.05
C THR A 54 -10.30 15.94 -7.67
N LEU A 55 -10.41 15.33 -6.49
CA LEU A 55 -11.65 14.90 -5.87
C LEU A 55 -11.85 15.65 -4.56
N LEU A 56 -12.87 16.51 -4.50
CA LEU A 56 -13.22 17.31 -3.33
C LEU A 56 -14.58 16.85 -2.79
N ALA A 57 -14.58 16.38 -1.54
CA ALA A 57 -15.79 16.06 -0.78
C ALA A 57 -15.76 16.87 0.53
N HIS A 58 -16.23 18.12 0.50
CA HIS A 58 -16.01 19.07 1.58
C HIS A 58 -16.52 18.58 2.93
N GLU A 59 -17.76 18.06 2.98
CA GLU A 59 -18.36 17.47 4.19
C GLU A 59 -18.55 15.94 4.09
N GLY A 60 -18.04 15.33 3.02
CA GLY A 60 -18.28 13.94 2.67
C GLY A 60 -17.03 13.08 2.66
N TRP A 61 -17.19 11.90 2.07
CA TRP A 61 -16.11 10.96 1.81
C TRP A 61 -15.72 10.98 0.33
N ASN A 62 -14.44 10.71 0.06
CA ASN A 62 -14.06 10.15 -1.23
C ASN A 62 -13.91 8.63 -1.09
N LYS A 63 -14.65 7.87 -1.88
CA LYS A 63 -14.66 6.40 -1.86
C LYS A 63 -14.32 5.85 -3.22
N ILE A 64 -13.26 5.05 -3.28
CA ILE A 64 -12.90 4.27 -4.45
C ILE A 64 -13.03 2.79 -4.09
N GLN A 65 -13.78 2.05 -4.88
CA GLN A 65 -13.93 0.61 -4.74
C GLN A 65 -13.69 -0.08 -6.07
N ILE A 66 -12.81 -1.08 -6.08
CA ILE A 66 -12.65 -2.01 -7.20
C ILE A 66 -12.99 -3.41 -6.71
N GLY A 67 -13.96 -4.03 -7.39
CA GLY A 67 -14.48 -5.36 -7.07
C GLY A 67 -15.44 -5.38 -5.87
N ASN A 68 -15.95 -6.58 -5.57
CA ASN A 68 -16.79 -6.84 -4.40
C ASN A 68 -16.46 -8.22 -3.81
N ASP A 69 -16.61 -8.34 -2.50
CA ASP A 69 -16.30 -9.53 -1.69
C ASP A 69 -17.27 -10.72 -1.93
N GLN A 70 -18.24 -10.58 -2.84
CA GLN A 70 -19.23 -11.61 -3.16
C GLN A 70 -18.87 -12.40 -4.44
N GLU A 71 -17.80 -12.03 -5.14
CA GLU A 71 -17.37 -12.72 -6.37
C GLU A 71 -16.59 -14.01 -6.06
N THR A 72 -17.32 -15.12 -5.96
CA THR A 72 -16.78 -16.45 -5.59
C THR A 72 -16.32 -17.30 -6.78
N SER A 73 -16.66 -16.92 -8.02
CA SER A 73 -16.30 -17.66 -9.23
C SER A 73 -15.71 -16.74 -10.28
N ILE A 74 -14.38 -16.73 -10.42
CA ILE A 74 -13.72 -15.83 -11.37
C ILE A 74 -13.07 -16.62 -12.51
N ILE A 75 -13.60 -16.42 -13.71
CA ILE A 75 -13.13 -17.03 -14.97
C ILE A 75 -12.41 -15.95 -15.77
N GLY A 76 -11.19 -15.60 -15.38
CA GLY A 76 -10.43 -14.57 -16.09
C GLY A 76 -9.11 -14.24 -15.43
N LYS A 77 -8.18 -13.66 -16.19
CA LYS A 77 -6.88 -13.22 -15.69
C LYS A 77 -6.69 -11.72 -15.96
N VAL A 78 -6.50 -10.92 -14.91
CA VAL A 78 -6.12 -9.49 -15.01
C VAL A 78 -4.64 -9.35 -14.72
N SER A 79 -3.95 -8.54 -15.52
CA SER A 79 -2.52 -8.30 -15.31
C SER A 79 -2.29 -7.37 -14.11
N ASN A 80 -2.98 -6.23 -14.07
CA ASN A 80 -2.75 -5.16 -13.11
C ASN A 80 -4.07 -4.51 -12.67
N VAL A 81 -4.22 -4.30 -11.37
CA VAL A 81 -5.32 -3.53 -10.79
C VAL A 81 -4.76 -2.40 -9.93
N HIS A 82 -5.21 -1.17 -10.19
CA HIS A 82 -4.80 0.01 -9.45
C HIS A 82 -5.98 0.80 -8.91
N GLY A 83 -5.91 1.24 -7.65
CA GLY A 83 -6.87 2.23 -7.14
C GLY A 83 -6.62 3.57 -7.86
N ILE A 84 -5.40 4.06 -7.71
CA ILE A 84 -4.87 5.23 -8.42
C ILE A 84 -3.57 4.83 -9.12
N ASP A 85 -3.49 5.11 -10.41
CA ASP A 85 -2.28 4.96 -11.23
C ASP A 85 -1.90 6.32 -11.82
N ASN A 86 -0.91 6.95 -11.18
CA ASN A 86 -0.33 8.23 -11.53
C ASN A 86 1.02 8.01 -12.23
N GLN A 87 1.15 8.51 -13.46
CA GLN A 87 2.34 8.32 -14.28
C GLN A 87 2.87 9.63 -14.86
N SER A 88 4.16 9.65 -15.19
CA SER A 88 4.78 10.70 -16.02
C SER A 88 4.45 12.12 -15.56
N GLY A 89 4.62 12.37 -14.25
CA GLY A 89 4.50 13.69 -13.65
C GLY A 89 3.10 14.29 -13.56
N ALA A 90 2.06 13.46 -13.67
CA ALA A 90 0.71 13.86 -13.31
C ALA A 90 0.57 14.11 -11.79
N THR A 91 -0.56 14.70 -11.38
CA THR A 91 -0.96 14.80 -9.97
C THR A 91 -2.38 14.27 -9.74
N VAL A 92 -2.58 13.51 -8.67
CA VAL A 92 -3.92 13.16 -8.18
C VAL A 92 -4.07 13.65 -6.74
N GLU A 93 -5.12 14.43 -6.48
CA GLU A 93 -5.44 14.95 -5.16
C GLU A 93 -6.85 14.51 -4.74
N MET A 94 -6.98 13.96 -3.55
CA MET A 94 -8.27 13.67 -2.93
C MET A 94 -8.33 14.34 -1.57
N LYS A 95 -9.28 15.25 -1.40
CA LYS A 95 -9.53 15.95 -0.15
C LYS A 95 -10.96 15.69 0.31
N ALA A 96 -11.11 15.25 1.55
CA ALA A 96 -12.40 14.91 2.13
C ALA A 96 -12.55 15.43 3.56
N GLY A 97 -13.76 15.89 3.90
CA GLY A 97 -14.19 16.19 5.26
C GLY A 97 -14.06 14.94 6.13
N LYS A 98 -14.85 13.91 5.81
CA LYS A 98 -14.96 12.69 6.61
C LYS A 98 -13.84 11.68 6.40
N GLY A 99 -13.11 11.80 5.28
CA GLY A 99 -11.93 10.98 4.98
C GLY A 99 -11.95 10.34 3.60
N ASN A 100 -10.89 9.60 3.30
CA ASN A 100 -10.72 8.90 2.02
C ASN A 100 -10.67 7.40 2.26
N ILE A 101 -11.45 6.63 1.48
CA ILE A 101 -11.44 5.17 1.54
C ILE A 101 -11.13 4.63 0.15
N LEU A 102 -10.06 3.85 0.02
CA LEU A 102 -9.73 3.14 -1.20
C LEU A 102 -9.67 1.65 -0.88
N SER A 103 -10.49 0.85 -1.57
CA SER A 103 -10.54 -0.59 -1.38
C SER A 103 -10.43 -1.34 -2.69
N ILE A 104 -9.58 -2.37 -2.71
CA ILE A 104 -9.44 -3.28 -3.84
C ILE A 104 -9.68 -4.71 -3.36
N TYR A 105 -10.62 -5.38 -4.03
CA TYR A 105 -10.80 -6.82 -4.02
C TYR A 105 -10.74 -7.31 -5.46
N ALA A 106 -9.58 -7.82 -5.89
CA ALA A 106 -9.39 -8.36 -7.23
C ALA A 106 -8.69 -9.73 -7.18
N PRO A 107 -9.42 -10.81 -6.83
CA PRO A 107 -8.84 -12.16 -6.65
C PRO A 107 -8.15 -12.66 -7.91
N ASN A 108 -8.61 -12.24 -9.08
CA ASN A 108 -8.08 -12.65 -10.37
C ASN A 108 -6.98 -11.73 -10.92
N ALA A 109 -6.49 -10.76 -10.15
CA ALA A 109 -5.40 -9.90 -10.57
C ALA A 109 -4.04 -10.53 -10.21
N LYS A 110 -3.08 -10.44 -11.14
CA LYS A 110 -1.69 -10.80 -10.86
C LYS A 110 -0.99 -9.75 -10.02
N HIS A 111 -1.09 -8.48 -10.41
CA HIS A 111 -0.53 -7.37 -9.65
C HIS A 111 -1.64 -6.47 -9.15
N GLN A 112 -1.53 -6.03 -7.90
CA GLN A 112 -2.48 -5.12 -7.29
C GLN A 112 -1.74 -4.00 -6.57
N THR A 113 -2.19 -2.76 -6.74
CA THR A 113 -1.60 -1.62 -6.04
C THR A 113 -2.66 -0.59 -5.71
N ILE A 114 -2.81 -0.18 -4.45
CA ILE A 114 -3.82 0.84 -4.11
C ILE A 114 -3.41 2.19 -4.69
N LEU A 115 -2.19 2.65 -4.36
CA LEU A 115 -1.61 3.89 -4.86
C LEU A 115 -0.33 3.61 -5.64
N SER A 116 -0.32 3.88 -6.94
CA SER A 116 0.85 3.77 -7.81
C SER A 116 1.24 5.14 -8.34
N ALA A 117 2.43 5.62 -8.01
CA ALA A 117 2.97 6.89 -8.46
C ALA A 117 4.33 6.71 -9.14
N SER A 118 4.49 7.30 -10.32
CA SER A 118 5.71 7.20 -11.13
C SER A 118 6.07 8.53 -11.76
N GLY A 119 7.27 9.03 -11.42
CA GLY A 119 7.74 10.34 -11.84
C GLY A 119 7.34 11.45 -10.86
N ARG A 120 8.23 12.42 -10.68
CA ARG A 120 7.93 13.69 -10.00
C ARG A 120 6.84 14.43 -10.77
N SER A 121 5.92 15.08 -10.06
CA SER A 121 4.96 16.01 -10.68
C SER A 121 5.69 17.05 -11.52
N VAL A 122 5.11 17.41 -12.67
CA VAL A 122 5.61 18.51 -13.50
C VAL A 122 5.35 19.88 -12.85
N ASP A 123 4.36 19.94 -11.95
CA ASP A 123 4.11 21.09 -11.09
C ASP A 123 5.03 20.96 -9.87
N SER A 124 6.01 21.87 -9.74
CA SER A 124 7.06 21.79 -8.73
C SER A 124 6.52 21.81 -7.30
N ASP A 125 5.34 22.40 -7.13
CA ASP A 125 4.73 22.65 -5.82
C ASP A 125 3.77 21.52 -5.44
N LYS A 126 3.49 20.59 -6.36
CA LYS A 126 2.59 19.45 -6.14
C LYS A 126 3.34 18.14 -5.96
N LYS A 127 2.74 17.29 -5.14
CA LYS A 127 3.12 15.88 -5.01
C LYS A 127 2.41 15.07 -6.09
N SER A 128 2.87 13.85 -6.35
CA SER A 128 2.30 12.98 -7.39
C SER A 128 0.92 12.46 -6.98
N ILE A 129 0.77 12.03 -5.72
CA ILE A 129 -0.53 11.65 -5.14
C ILE A 129 -0.65 12.30 -3.75
N VAL A 130 -1.80 12.91 -3.47
CA VAL A 130 -2.14 13.48 -2.16
C VAL A 130 -3.51 12.98 -1.72
N LEU A 131 -3.58 12.42 -0.51
CA LEU A 131 -4.83 12.11 0.18
C LEU A 131 -4.89 12.95 1.46
N THR A 132 -5.98 13.70 1.64
CA THR A 132 -6.17 14.56 2.82
C THR A 132 -7.54 14.34 3.45
N ALA A 133 -7.53 14.02 4.75
CA ALA A 133 -8.71 13.93 5.60
C ALA A 133 -8.70 15.12 6.58
N THR A 134 -9.80 15.88 6.65
CA THR A 134 -9.78 17.24 7.25
C THR A 134 -10.59 17.40 8.53
N ASP A 135 -11.65 16.61 8.75
CA ASP A 135 -12.46 16.70 9.96
C ASP A 135 -11.83 15.97 11.15
N ASN A 136 -12.38 16.22 12.34
CA ASN A 136 -12.01 15.50 13.55
C ASN A 136 -12.31 14.00 13.37
N ASN A 137 -11.33 13.13 13.67
CA ASN A 137 -11.41 11.68 13.47
C ASN A 137 -11.54 11.22 12.01
N ALA A 138 -11.35 12.11 11.04
CA ALA A 138 -11.37 11.74 9.63
C ALA A 138 -10.09 10.97 9.27
N ASN A 139 -10.25 9.81 8.63
CA ASN A 139 -9.15 8.89 8.36
C ASN A 139 -8.90 8.76 6.85
N ASN A 140 -7.66 8.45 6.49
CA ASN A 140 -7.36 7.83 5.20
C ASN A 140 -7.26 6.33 5.43
N VAL A 141 -8.11 5.55 4.76
CA VAL A 141 -8.17 4.09 4.91
C VAL A 141 -7.92 3.43 3.55
N LEU A 142 -6.82 2.70 3.45
CA LEU A 142 -6.41 1.95 2.28
C LEU A 142 -6.52 0.46 2.58
N ILE A 143 -7.32 -0.27 1.80
CA ILE A 143 -7.59 -1.70 2.01
C ILE A 143 -7.28 -2.46 0.73
N LEU A 144 -6.32 -3.39 0.80
CA LEU A 144 -6.04 -4.35 -0.27
C LEU A 144 -6.37 -5.74 0.22
N GLN A 145 -7.48 -6.29 -0.22
CA GLN A 145 -7.88 -7.65 0.15
C GLN A 145 -7.16 -8.65 -0.75
N THR A 146 -6.50 -9.61 -0.12
CA THR A 146 -5.84 -10.73 -0.79
C THR A 146 -6.71 -11.98 -0.68
N THR A 147 -6.56 -12.91 -1.60
CA THR A 147 -7.23 -14.22 -1.55
C THR A 147 -6.26 -15.28 -2.04
N ALA A 148 -6.44 -16.53 -1.61
CA ALA A 148 -5.62 -17.65 -2.09
C ALA A 148 -5.70 -17.89 -3.61
N THR A 149 -6.73 -17.38 -4.28
CA THR A 149 -6.88 -17.48 -5.74
C THR A 149 -6.14 -16.40 -6.53
N ASN A 150 -5.40 -15.50 -5.85
CA ASN A 150 -4.53 -14.56 -6.51
C ASN A 150 -3.53 -15.25 -7.45
N GLN A 151 -3.27 -14.64 -8.60
CA GLN A 151 -2.50 -15.33 -9.64
C GLN A 151 -1.03 -15.56 -9.24
N ASP A 152 -0.49 -16.66 -9.77
CA ASP A 152 0.93 -17.03 -9.72
C ASP A 152 1.90 -15.88 -10.00
N SER A 153 2.89 -15.76 -9.12
CA SER A 153 3.98 -14.79 -9.13
C SER A 153 3.52 -13.33 -9.08
N GLY A 154 2.40 -13.07 -8.42
CA GLY A 154 1.87 -11.73 -8.21
C GLY A 154 2.67 -10.88 -7.22
N ASN A 155 2.57 -9.55 -7.36
CA ASN A 155 3.10 -8.59 -6.40
C ASN A 155 1.98 -7.64 -5.97
N LEU A 156 1.80 -7.48 -4.67
CA LEU A 156 0.74 -6.67 -4.08
C LEU A 156 1.36 -5.56 -3.26
N ALA A 157 0.86 -4.33 -3.44
CA ALA A 157 1.36 -3.17 -2.73
C ALA A 157 0.22 -2.27 -2.24
N GLY A 158 0.33 -1.74 -1.02
CA GLY A 158 -0.52 -0.63 -0.59
C GLY A 158 -0.14 0.63 -1.38
N ILE A 159 1.11 1.07 -1.20
CA ILE A 159 1.66 2.26 -1.83
C ILE A 159 2.92 1.89 -2.61
N LYS A 160 2.98 2.25 -3.89
CA LYS A 160 4.16 2.15 -4.74
C LYS A 160 4.54 3.53 -5.29
N ALA A 161 5.74 4.00 -4.98
CA ALA A 161 6.25 5.29 -5.45
C ALA A 161 7.63 5.12 -6.07
N ILE A 162 7.81 5.48 -7.33
CA ILE A 162 9.07 5.28 -8.06
C ILE A 162 9.47 6.50 -8.86
N LYS A 163 10.73 6.55 -9.29
CA LYS A 163 11.27 7.59 -10.18
C LYS A 163 11.03 8.98 -9.61
N THR A 164 11.37 9.19 -8.32
CA THR A 164 11.19 10.46 -7.58
C THR A 164 9.75 10.91 -7.39
N ALA A 165 8.76 10.06 -7.68
CA ALA A 165 7.37 10.35 -7.34
C ALA A 165 7.20 10.54 -5.83
N THR A 166 6.29 11.41 -5.43
CA THR A 166 5.99 11.64 -4.01
C THR A 166 4.52 11.36 -3.72
N VAL A 167 4.26 10.51 -2.74
CA VAL A 167 2.92 10.21 -2.22
C VAL A 167 2.80 10.80 -0.83
N LEU A 168 1.72 11.53 -0.56
CA LEU A 168 1.38 12.07 0.76
C LEU A 168 0.01 11.55 1.21
N LEU A 169 -0.03 11.01 2.43
CA LEU A 169 -1.25 10.79 3.18
C LEU A 169 -1.25 11.72 4.38
N SER A 170 -2.29 12.53 4.53
CA SER A 170 -2.43 13.46 5.65
C SER A 170 -3.79 13.30 6.32
N ALA A 171 -3.79 13.03 7.62
CA ALA A 171 -4.97 12.95 8.47
C ALA A 171 -4.74 13.77 9.74
N ALA A 172 -4.77 15.10 9.57
CA ALA A 172 -4.37 16.08 10.59
C ALA A 172 -5.16 16.02 11.91
N LYS A 173 -6.24 15.23 12.00
CA LYS A 173 -6.99 15.01 13.26
C LYS A 173 -7.50 13.57 13.39
N GLY A 174 -6.94 12.67 12.60
CA GLY A 174 -7.37 11.28 12.49
C GLY A 174 -6.16 10.39 12.28
N GLN A 175 -6.38 9.29 11.56
CA GLN A 175 -5.39 8.24 11.34
C GLN A 175 -5.20 7.97 9.85
N ASN A 176 -4.00 7.52 9.50
CA ASN A 176 -3.78 6.83 8.24
C ASN A 176 -3.69 5.33 8.50
N ILE A 177 -4.50 4.55 7.81
CA ILE A 177 -4.64 3.12 8.02
C ILE A 177 -4.44 2.42 6.67
N LEU A 178 -3.43 1.57 6.59
CA LEU A 178 -3.18 0.69 5.45
C LEU A 178 -3.29 -0.77 5.91
N LEU A 179 -4.27 -1.49 5.37
CA LEU A 179 -4.52 -2.89 5.64
C LEU A 179 -4.34 -3.70 4.35
N ILE A 180 -3.48 -4.71 4.40
CA ILE A 180 -3.31 -5.65 3.29
C ILE A 180 -3.57 -7.05 3.81
N GLY A 181 -4.48 -7.77 3.18
CA GLY A 181 -4.90 -9.09 3.65
C GLY A 181 -6.33 -9.21 4.11
N ASN A 182 -6.73 -10.43 4.47
CA ASN A 182 -7.91 -10.67 5.30
C ASN A 182 -7.79 -12.01 6.06
N GLU A 183 -8.45 -12.08 7.21
CA GLU A 183 -8.53 -13.26 8.10
C GLU A 183 -9.19 -14.50 7.45
N LYS A 184 -9.85 -14.36 6.30
CA LYS A 184 -10.54 -15.44 5.60
C LYS A 184 -9.62 -16.19 4.63
N GLU A 185 -8.34 -15.82 4.54
CA GLU A 185 -7.37 -16.56 3.74
C GLU A 185 -7.02 -17.90 4.40
N THR A 186 -7.58 -18.98 3.87
CA THR A 186 -7.37 -20.34 4.40
C THR A 186 -6.57 -21.26 3.48
N ASP A 187 -6.28 -20.84 2.24
CA ASP A 187 -5.58 -21.69 1.26
C ASP A 187 -4.11 -21.28 1.14
N LEU A 188 -3.28 -22.31 1.25
CA LEU A 188 -1.90 -22.31 1.75
C LEU A 188 -0.90 -22.66 0.66
N ASP A 189 -1.38 -23.09 -0.51
CA ASP A 189 -0.56 -23.35 -1.71
C ASP A 189 -0.24 -22.05 -2.45
N GLY A 190 0.07 -21.01 -1.67
CA GLY A 190 0.15 -19.63 -2.08
C GLY A 190 1.03 -19.40 -3.31
N LYS A 191 0.61 -18.43 -4.10
CA LYS A 191 1.13 -18.18 -5.45
C LYS A 191 1.72 -16.78 -5.57
N VAL A 192 1.61 -15.99 -4.51
CA VAL A 192 2.01 -14.58 -4.46
C VAL A 192 3.48 -14.46 -4.10
N LEU A 193 4.22 -13.73 -4.93
CA LEU A 193 5.67 -13.58 -4.77
C LEU A 193 6.02 -12.61 -3.66
N GLY A 194 5.31 -11.47 -3.58
CA GLY A 194 5.57 -10.45 -2.57
C GLY A 194 4.35 -9.62 -2.20
N VAL A 195 4.23 -9.32 -0.91
CA VAL A 195 3.24 -8.38 -0.37
C VAL A 195 3.94 -7.27 0.39
N TYR A 196 3.62 -6.03 0.02
CA TYR A 196 4.29 -4.84 0.50
C TYR A 196 3.31 -3.80 1.02
N GLY A 197 3.51 -3.27 2.22
CA GLY A 197 2.74 -2.11 2.71
C GLY A 197 3.09 -0.91 1.85
N ILE A 198 4.35 -0.49 1.95
CA ILE A 198 4.98 0.53 1.12
C ILE A 198 6.12 -0.11 0.33
N ASN A 199 6.16 0.11 -0.98
CA ASN A 199 7.26 -0.25 -1.87
C ASN A 199 7.66 0.96 -2.72
N ASN A 200 8.60 1.77 -2.24
CA ASN A 200 9.05 2.98 -2.94
C ASN A 200 10.40 2.81 -3.66
N GLY A 201 10.68 1.60 -4.14
CA GLY A 201 11.94 1.24 -4.79
C GLY A 201 11.75 0.42 -6.06
N THR A 202 12.88 -0.06 -6.60
CA THR A 202 12.87 -1.03 -7.69
C THR A 202 12.60 -2.44 -7.15
N ASP A 203 11.87 -3.25 -7.93
CA ASP A 203 11.73 -4.68 -7.66
C ASP A 203 12.95 -5.47 -8.16
N ASN A 204 13.90 -4.83 -8.86
CA ASN A 204 15.08 -5.46 -9.45
C ASN A 204 16.39 -5.00 -8.76
N PRO A 205 16.99 -5.84 -7.89
CA PRO A 205 18.19 -5.48 -7.15
C PRO A 205 19.45 -5.31 -8.05
N ASN A 206 19.40 -5.69 -9.32
CA ASN A 206 20.52 -5.51 -10.26
C ASN A 206 20.48 -4.16 -11.00
N LYS A 207 19.44 -3.34 -10.81
CA LYS A 207 19.29 -2.01 -11.44
C LYS A 207 19.60 -0.86 -10.48
N VAL A 208 20.60 -1.05 -9.62
CA VAL A 208 20.94 -0.14 -8.50
C VAL A 208 21.19 1.31 -8.97
N ASN A 209 21.65 1.49 -10.21
CA ASN A 209 22.07 2.79 -10.76
C ASN A 209 21.03 3.46 -11.67
N ASP A 210 19.94 2.77 -12.04
CA ASP A 210 19.05 3.22 -13.12
C ASP A 210 17.66 3.68 -12.64
N GLU A 211 17.28 3.36 -11.38
CA GLU A 211 15.96 3.69 -10.85
C GLU A 211 16.07 4.46 -9.52
N LEU A 212 15.82 5.77 -9.58
CA LEU A 212 15.63 6.61 -8.39
C LEU A 212 14.37 6.14 -7.65
N GLY A 213 14.47 5.97 -6.33
CA GLY A 213 13.33 5.65 -5.48
C GLY A 213 12.30 6.78 -5.46
N GLY A 214 11.09 6.46 -5.00
CA GLY A 214 10.08 7.46 -4.69
C GLY A 214 10.12 7.87 -3.22
N ASN A 215 9.25 8.82 -2.88
CA ASN A 215 9.07 9.32 -1.53
C ASN A 215 7.64 9.03 -1.07
N VAL A 216 7.50 8.54 0.17
CA VAL A 216 6.20 8.34 0.82
C VAL A 216 6.23 9.07 2.15
N GLN A 217 5.27 9.96 2.34
CA GLN A 217 5.07 10.72 3.57
C GLN A 217 3.67 10.42 4.11
N ILE A 218 3.59 10.05 5.38
CA ILE A 218 2.34 9.71 6.05
C ILE A 218 2.30 10.49 7.37
N ASP A 219 1.44 11.49 7.45
CA ASP A 219 1.31 12.38 8.60
C ASP A 219 -0.09 12.25 9.20
N ALA A 220 -0.19 12.01 10.50
CA ALA A 220 -1.46 11.93 11.22
C ALA A 220 -1.33 12.32 12.69
N ASP A 221 -2.31 13.02 13.25
CA ASP A 221 -2.29 13.33 14.68
C ASP A 221 -2.50 12.09 15.56
N LYS A 222 -3.43 11.21 15.17
CA LYS A 222 -3.86 10.06 16.00
C LYS A 222 -3.14 8.76 15.64
N GLY A 223 -2.14 8.83 14.76
CA GLY A 223 -1.27 7.71 14.44
C GLY A 223 -1.44 7.13 13.04
N ASN A 224 -0.47 6.30 12.69
CA ASN A 224 -0.34 5.63 11.41
C ASN A 224 -0.26 4.13 11.64
N ILE A 225 -1.09 3.36 10.96
CA ILE A 225 -1.12 1.90 11.07
C ILE A 225 -0.88 1.31 9.68
N ILE A 226 0.12 0.45 9.57
CA ILE A 226 0.35 -0.38 8.39
C ILE A 226 0.36 -1.83 8.84
N SER A 227 -0.66 -2.59 8.43
CA SER A 227 -0.82 -3.99 8.80
C SER A 227 -0.88 -4.89 7.57
N ILE A 228 -0.11 -5.98 7.61
CA ILE A 228 -0.12 -7.02 6.59
C ILE A 228 -0.52 -8.35 7.24
N TYR A 229 -1.60 -8.95 6.73
CA TYR A 229 -2.00 -10.33 6.96
C TYR A 229 -2.08 -11.06 5.62
N ALA A 230 -0.96 -11.61 5.16
CA ALA A 230 -0.91 -12.35 3.89
C ALA A 230 -0.23 -13.71 4.13
N PRO A 231 -0.91 -14.69 4.72
CA PRO A 231 -0.35 -16.02 4.98
C PRO A 231 0.15 -16.74 3.71
N ASN A 232 -0.42 -16.45 2.54
CA ASN A 232 -0.10 -17.08 1.26
C ASN A 232 1.07 -16.43 0.48
N ALA A 233 1.68 -15.35 1.00
CA ALA A 233 2.74 -14.63 0.31
C ALA A 233 4.12 -15.16 0.69
N LYS A 234 4.99 -15.34 -0.31
CA LYS A 234 6.38 -15.75 -0.09
C LYS A 234 7.17 -14.69 0.67
N ASP A 235 7.27 -13.50 0.11
CA ASP A 235 7.97 -12.38 0.74
C ASP A 235 6.97 -11.36 1.28
N ARG A 236 7.24 -10.84 2.47
CA ARG A 236 6.35 -9.87 3.13
C ARG A 236 7.16 -8.78 3.78
N THR A 237 6.90 -7.54 3.37
CA THR A 237 7.60 -6.40 3.93
C THR A 237 6.64 -5.25 4.20
N VAL A 238 6.62 -4.72 5.43
CA VAL A 238 5.76 -3.56 5.74
C VAL A 238 6.25 -2.32 4.99
N ILE A 239 7.54 -2.00 5.06
CA ILE A 239 8.18 -0.91 4.33
C ILE A 239 9.41 -1.44 3.58
N LYS A 240 9.37 -1.40 2.25
CA LYS A 240 10.50 -1.70 1.36
C LYS A 240 10.92 -0.43 0.64
N THR A 241 12.19 -0.05 0.76
CA THR A 241 12.72 1.17 0.14
C THR A 241 14.08 0.98 -0.53
N TRP A 242 14.29 1.69 -1.64
CA TRP A 242 15.49 1.62 -2.47
C TRP A 242 15.79 2.99 -3.07
N ASN A 243 16.92 3.63 -2.74
CA ASN A 243 17.26 5.00 -3.18
C ASN A 243 16.10 6.01 -3.03
N GLY A 244 15.24 5.82 -2.02
CA GLY A 244 14.01 6.57 -1.79
C GLY A 244 13.81 6.86 -0.30
N SER A 245 12.71 7.52 0.04
CA SER A 245 12.42 7.86 1.44
C SER A 245 11.01 7.52 1.87
N THR A 246 10.87 6.97 3.08
CA THR A 246 9.58 6.74 3.73
C THR A 246 9.60 7.43 5.09
N SER A 247 8.62 8.30 5.34
CA SER A 247 8.45 8.99 6.62
C SER A 247 7.04 8.78 7.15
N LEU A 248 6.96 8.34 8.41
CA LEU A 248 5.71 8.27 9.17
C LEU A 248 5.84 9.21 10.36
N HIS A 249 4.93 10.18 10.44
CA HIS A 249 4.93 11.17 11.51
C HIS A 249 3.57 11.22 12.21
N THR A 250 3.62 11.32 13.54
CA THR A 250 2.45 11.51 14.38
C THR A 250 2.75 12.36 15.60
N ASP A 251 1.80 13.21 15.96
CA ASP A 251 1.92 14.12 17.09
C ASP A 251 1.45 13.47 18.40
N LEU A 252 0.28 12.81 18.39
CA LEU A 252 -0.38 12.28 19.59
C LEU A 252 -0.43 10.75 19.61
N GLY A 253 -0.60 10.12 18.44
CA GLY A 253 -0.74 8.68 18.30
C GLY A 253 0.57 7.93 18.06
N ASN A 254 0.44 6.64 17.72
CA ASN A 254 1.56 5.75 17.45
C ASN A 254 1.83 5.62 15.95
N ASN A 255 3.06 5.26 15.59
CA ASN A 255 3.33 4.62 14.32
C ASN A 255 3.41 3.10 14.56
N GLU A 256 2.53 2.32 13.92
CA GLU A 256 2.42 0.88 14.11
C GLU A 256 2.66 0.15 12.80
N LEU A 257 3.76 -0.60 12.74
CA LEU A 257 4.10 -1.49 11.64
C LEU A 257 3.85 -2.92 12.09
N ILE A 258 2.83 -3.56 11.53
CA ILE A 258 2.36 -4.87 11.96
C ILE A 258 2.48 -5.85 10.79
N LEU A 259 3.31 -6.88 10.96
CA LEU A 259 3.39 -8.01 10.06
C LEU A 259 2.87 -9.25 10.78
N GLN A 260 1.63 -9.63 10.49
CA GLN A 260 1.03 -10.80 11.09
C GLN A 260 1.56 -12.06 10.39
N THR A 261 2.01 -13.03 11.18
CA THR A 261 2.52 -14.32 10.69
C THR A 261 1.57 -15.43 11.09
N THR A 262 1.42 -16.45 10.24
CA THR A 262 0.67 -17.66 10.57
C THR A 262 1.55 -18.91 10.47
N GLU A 263 0.99 -20.06 10.83
CA GLU A 263 1.60 -21.39 10.69
C GLU A 263 1.94 -21.78 9.23
N THR A 264 1.36 -21.07 8.28
CA THR A 264 1.24 -21.54 6.91
C THR A 264 2.04 -20.69 5.93
N ASN A 265 2.98 -19.90 6.44
CA ASN A 265 3.85 -19.08 5.61
C ASN A 265 4.63 -19.96 4.64
N GLN A 266 4.83 -19.44 3.43
CA GLN A 266 5.48 -20.21 2.37
C GLN A 266 6.93 -20.57 2.69
N GLN A 267 7.38 -21.69 2.13
CA GLN A 267 8.76 -22.15 2.27
C GLN A 267 9.76 -21.13 1.71
N SER A 268 10.81 -20.88 2.48
CA SER A 268 11.95 -20.01 2.18
C SER A 268 11.60 -18.54 1.92
N GLY A 269 10.47 -18.05 2.45
CA GLY A 269 10.08 -16.63 2.39
C GLY A 269 10.95 -15.72 3.27
N ILE A 270 11.00 -14.42 2.96
CA ILE A 270 11.63 -13.39 3.79
C ILE A 270 10.57 -12.44 4.34
N HIS A 271 10.58 -12.24 5.66
CA HIS A 271 9.64 -11.37 6.36
C HIS A 271 10.37 -10.22 7.06
N ARG A 272 9.97 -8.99 6.75
CA ARG A 272 10.59 -7.79 7.32
C ARG A 272 9.57 -6.75 7.70
N ALA A 273 9.77 -6.02 8.79
CA ALA A 273 9.01 -4.79 8.96
C ALA A 273 9.61 -3.68 8.09
N ILE A 274 10.92 -3.50 8.14
CA ILE A 274 11.63 -2.51 7.31
C ILE A 274 12.74 -3.20 6.52
N ASP A 275 12.76 -2.99 5.20
CA ASP A 275 13.75 -3.49 4.26
C ASP A 275 14.30 -2.32 3.43
N SER A 276 15.49 -1.82 3.79
CA SER A 276 16.02 -0.54 3.33
C SER A 276 17.36 -0.73 2.62
N PHE A 277 17.45 -0.28 1.36
CA PHE A 277 18.63 -0.45 0.50
C PHE A 277 19.12 0.87 -0.10
N TYR A 278 20.44 1.02 -0.19
CA TYR A 278 21.19 2.03 -0.96
C TYR A 278 20.63 3.45 -0.87
N GLY A 279 21.27 4.31 -0.07
CA GLY A 279 20.92 5.74 0.01
C GLY A 279 19.51 6.03 0.49
N SER A 280 18.75 5.00 0.88
CA SER A 280 17.38 5.15 1.34
C SER A 280 17.29 5.57 2.79
N LEU A 281 16.17 6.22 3.12
CA LEU A 281 15.87 6.73 4.43
C LEU A 281 14.48 6.27 4.86
N VAL A 282 14.40 5.58 5.99
CA VAL A 282 13.13 5.34 6.68
C VAL A 282 13.14 6.12 8.00
N SER A 283 12.11 6.93 8.24
CA SER A 283 11.97 7.70 9.48
C SER A 283 10.60 7.47 10.10
N LEU A 284 10.60 7.00 11.35
CA LEU A 284 9.40 6.88 12.18
C LEU A 284 9.50 7.92 13.30
N LYS A 285 8.58 8.88 13.34
CA LYS A 285 8.57 9.94 14.34
C LYS A 285 7.22 10.02 15.04
N SER A 286 7.23 9.92 16.37
CA SER A 286 6.04 10.02 17.21
C SER A 286 6.29 10.95 18.40
N GLU A 287 5.80 12.20 18.34
CA GLU A 287 6.17 13.22 19.34
C GLU A 287 5.74 12.84 20.76
N ASN A 288 4.48 12.42 20.93
CA ASN A 288 3.91 12.04 22.23
C ASN A 288 3.42 10.58 22.27
N GLY A 289 3.68 9.78 21.25
CA GLY A 289 3.29 8.38 21.19
C GLY A 289 4.49 7.44 21.08
N LYS A 290 4.23 6.24 20.58
CA LYS A 290 5.24 5.19 20.39
C LYS A 290 5.47 4.91 18.91
N ASN A 291 6.68 4.47 18.57
CA ASN A 291 6.88 3.70 17.35
C ASN A 291 6.89 2.22 17.71
N LYS A 292 5.97 1.44 17.13
CA LYS A 292 5.84 0.00 17.35
C LYS A 292 6.09 -0.75 16.05
N ILE A 293 6.99 -1.72 16.11
CA ILE A 293 7.17 -2.75 15.09
C ILE A 293 6.78 -4.07 15.72
N GLN A 294 5.80 -4.75 15.13
CA GLN A 294 5.37 -6.07 15.56
C GLN A 294 5.45 -7.05 14.38
N ILE A 295 6.22 -8.12 14.53
CA ILE A 295 6.24 -9.24 13.61
C ILE A 295 5.79 -10.50 14.34
N GLY A 296 4.73 -11.11 13.85
CA GLY A 296 4.12 -12.29 14.43
C GLY A 296 3.25 -12.05 15.65
N ASP A 297 2.68 -13.14 16.15
CA ASP A 297 1.76 -13.18 17.28
C ASP A 297 2.11 -14.36 18.20
N ALA A 298 2.66 -14.03 19.38
CA ALA A 298 3.14 -15.00 20.36
C ALA A 298 2.01 -15.72 21.11
N GLU A 299 0.82 -15.11 21.20
CA GLU A 299 -0.29 -15.67 21.98
C GLU A 299 -1.02 -16.77 21.22
N ASN A 300 -0.90 -16.80 19.89
CA ASN A 300 -1.75 -17.65 19.04
C ASN A 300 -1.07 -18.89 18.45
N PHE A 301 0.27 -19.03 18.45
CA PHE A 301 0.92 -20.10 17.66
C PHE A 301 2.18 -20.71 18.31
N PRO A 302 2.05 -21.66 19.25
CA PRO A 302 3.18 -22.17 20.03
C PRO A 302 4.13 -23.13 19.30
N ASN A 303 3.84 -23.59 18.08
CA ASN A 303 4.73 -24.55 17.40
C ASN A 303 4.42 -24.71 15.91
N VAL A 304 5.36 -24.35 15.04
CA VAL A 304 5.22 -24.68 13.61
C VAL A 304 6.57 -25.05 13.02
N ASN A 305 6.59 -26.18 12.31
CA ASN A 305 7.78 -26.68 11.62
C ASN A 305 8.31 -25.61 10.65
N GLY A 306 9.52 -25.12 10.90
CA GLY A 306 10.07 -23.93 10.27
C GLY A 306 10.08 -23.94 8.74
N MET A 307 9.35 -23.00 8.14
CA MET A 307 9.25 -22.81 6.70
C MET A 307 9.82 -21.46 6.23
N VAL A 308 10.05 -20.46 7.09
CA VAL A 308 10.50 -19.12 6.67
C VAL A 308 12.02 -19.04 6.66
N SER A 309 12.62 -18.44 5.62
CA SER A 309 14.08 -18.31 5.52
C SER A 309 14.66 -17.25 6.46
N LYS A 310 13.94 -16.15 6.66
CA LYS A 310 14.44 -15.02 7.45
C LYS A 310 13.29 -14.17 8.00
N VAL A 311 13.43 -13.74 9.26
CA VAL A 311 12.54 -12.76 9.88
C VAL A 311 13.36 -11.65 10.53
N GLU A 312 13.16 -10.40 10.12
CA GLU A 312 13.94 -9.26 10.64
C GLU A 312 13.02 -8.07 10.94
N GLY A 313 13.22 -7.41 12.09
CA GLY A 313 12.55 -6.14 12.37
C GLY A 313 12.96 -5.09 11.35
N ILE A 314 14.27 -4.82 11.28
CA ILE A 314 14.86 -3.80 10.40
C ILE A 314 16.08 -4.42 9.71
N PHE A 315 16.07 -4.42 8.39
CA PHE A 315 17.23 -4.73 7.56
C PHE A 315 17.66 -3.46 6.81
N GLY A 316 18.94 -3.13 6.90
CA GLY A 316 19.54 -1.97 6.24
C GLY A 316 20.81 -2.35 5.49
N TYR A 317 20.87 -2.04 4.20
CA TYR A 317 22.06 -2.24 3.37
C TYR A 317 22.45 -0.92 2.70
N ASN A 318 23.51 -0.26 3.20
CA ASN A 318 23.91 1.09 2.79
C ASN A 318 22.76 2.10 2.87
N ALA A 319 21.95 2.01 3.92
CA ALA A 319 20.72 2.78 4.11
C ALA A 319 20.57 3.24 5.57
N THR A 320 19.69 4.20 5.81
CA THR A 320 19.44 4.77 7.13
C THR A 320 18.01 4.51 7.59
N THR A 321 17.84 4.08 8.84
CA THR A 321 16.54 4.03 9.51
C THR A 321 16.62 4.79 10.83
N SER A 322 15.69 5.73 11.08
CA SER A 322 15.57 6.46 12.33
C SER A 322 14.21 6.23 12.99
N MET A 323 14.21 6.13 14.32
CA MET A 323 13.01 5.98 15.14
C MET A 323 13.10 6.93 16.34
N GLU A 324 12.24 7.95 16.35
CA GLU A 324 12.16 8.96 17.41
C GLU A 324 10.76 8.93 18.01
N ALA A 325 10.66 8.72 19.33
CA ALA A 325 9.37 8.61 20.01
C ALA A 325 9.40 9.20 21.41
N GLY A 326 8.40 10.02 21.77
CA GLY A 326 8.24 10.56 23.12
C GLY A 326 7.95 9.50 24.18
N ASN A 327 7.18 8.46 23.82
CA ASN A 327 6.83 7.35 24.72
C ASN A 327 7.57 6.04 24.40
N GLY A 328 8.66 6.14 23.64
CA GLY A 328 9.59 5.04 23.38
C GLY A 328 9.35 4.28 22.07
N ASN A 329 10.36 3.50 21.72
CA ASN A 329 10.38 2.64 20.53
C ASN A 329 10.28 1.17 20.97
N GLU A 330 9.43 0.40 20.30
CA GLU A 330 9.20 -1.02 20.58
C GLU A 330 9.38 -1.85 19.30
N ILE A 331 10.16 -2.92 19.39
CA ILE A 331 10.28 -3.93 18.33
C ILE A 331 10.05 -5.29 18.97
N SER A 332 8.97 -5.95 18.56
CA SER A 332 8.59 -7.29 19.03
C SER A 332 8.57 -8.25 17.85
N ILE A 333 9.36 -9.32 17.94
CA ILE A 333 9.44 -10.35 16.91
C ILE A 333 9.13 -11.69 17.57
N TYR A 334 8.05 -12.31 17.11
CA TYR A 334 7.70 -13.68 17.40
C TYR A 334 7.75 -14.48 16.11
N ALA A 335 8.79 -15.31 15.97
CA ALA A 335 9.04 -16.06 14.74
C ALA A 335 9.56 -17.48 15.05
N PRO A 336 8.75 -18.34 15.69
CA PRO A 336 9.15 -19.72 15.99
C PRO A 336 9.47 -20.56 14.74
N ASN A 337 9.08 -20.07 13.55
CA ASN A 337 9.15 -20.80 12.27
C ASN A 337 10.31 -20.34 11.37
N ALA A 338 11.17 -19.43 11.84
CA ALA A 338 12.33 -18.96 11.09
C ALA A 338 13.47 -19.99 11.15
N LYS A 339 14.12 -20.27 10.03
CA LYS A 339 15.34 -21.08 9.99
C LYS A 339 16.56 -20.21 10.38
N GLU A 340 17.52 -20.80 11.08
CA GLU A 340 18.85 -20.22 11.31
C GLU A 340 19.64 -20.06 10.01
#